data_AF-A0A6J8CAN0-F1
#
_entry.id   AF-A0A6J8CAN0-F1
#
_cell.length_a   1.000
_cell.length_b   1.000
_cell.length_c   1.000
_cell.angle_alpha   90.00
_cell.angle_beta   90.00
_cell.angle_gamma   90.00
#
_symmetry.space_group_name_H-M   'P 1'
#
loop_
_entity.id
_entity.type
_entity.pdbx_description
1 polymer ?
#
loop_
_entity_poly.entity_id
_entity_poly.type
_entity_poly.pdbx_seq_one_letter_code
_entity_poly.pdbx_strand_id
1 'polypeptide(L)'
;MVQTSIPAASNPMSLLLIIMIATILLSGIIAVVSIYISSLYYREESAKMNFLLKFIGQKWQRGFGHDLANRLVDDGFIVFAGVLNFDGKGACELRNRNLRNLNVVQLNLTKADEIDKAVAIVSEQCAAKGRIVNVSSVRGRFPWPGYSTYHVSKAGMETMSDSLRLEMMKFGIKVAVVEPGWFPLATAAISIETCERVKKDCEEQWKEASEEIKRLYGRKYFFAWYDEMLANRNDTRAASSSEPVIDAMVDALRNVHPKYRYLVDGGQGYNIDFRAVGLKISSQHFSVDMHNH
;
A
#
# COMPACT_ATOMS: atom_id res chain seq x y z
N MET A 1 -12.93 53.18 65.55
CA MET A 1 -12.99 53.24 64.08
C MET A 1 -11.58 53.03 63.55
N VAL A 2 -11.29 51.87 62.97
CA VAL A 2 -10.00 51.56 62.33
C VAL A 2 -10.13 51.96 60.86
N GLN A 3 -9.49 53.06 60.47
CA GLN A 3 -9.34 53.45 59.06
C GLN A 3 -8.17 52.65 58.48
N THR A 4 -8.48 51.68 57.64
CA THR A 4 -7.50 50.99 56.79
C THR A 4 -7.15 51.89 55.61
N SER A 5 -5.93 52.43 55.61
CA SER A 5 -5.36 53.17 54.48
C SER A 5 -5.07 52.21 53.32
N ILE A 6 -5.75 52.41 52.19
CA ILE A 6 -5.48 51.74 50.92
C ILE A 6 -4.16 52.30 50.36
N PRO A 7 -3.16 51.46 49.98
CA PRO A 7 -1.91 51.98 49.44
C PRO A 7 -2.10 52.59 48.05
N ALA A 8 -1.36 53.67 47.81
CA ALA A 8 -1.41 54.55 46.66
C ALA A 8 -1.35 53.83 45.30
N ALA A 9 -2.10 54.38 44.35
CA ALA A 9 -2.14 53.98 42.95
C ALA A 9 -0.73 53.80 42.37
N SER A 10 -0.47 52.63 41.81
CA SER A 10 0.73 52.35 41.04
C SER A 10 0.82 53.35 39.88
N ASN A 11 1.98 53.97 39.71
CA ASN A 11 2.23 54.95 38.66
C ASN A 11 1.85 54.34 37.28
N PRO A 12 0.98 54.99 36.49
CA PRO A 12 0.51 54.46 35.21
C PRO A 12 1.66 54.14 34.24
N MET A 13 2.79 54.86 34.32
CA MET A 13 3.99 54.55 33.54
C MET A 13 4.65 53.23 33.95
N SER A 14 4.65 52.91 35.25
CA SER A 14 5.19 51.64 35.75
C SER A 14 4.32 50.46 35.31
N LEU A 15 2.99 50.64 35.29
CA LEU A 15 2.06 49.62 34.79
C LEU A 15 2.26 49.39 33.28
N LEU A 16 2.44 50.46 32.50
CA LEU A 16 2.68 50.39 31.06
C LEU A 16 4.00 49.66 30.74
N LEU A 17 5.05 49.94 31.51
CA LEU A 17 6.35 49.29 31.37
C LEU A 17 6.27 47.78 31.71
N ILE A 18 5.54 47.40 32.76
CA ILE A 18 5.32 45.99 33.14
C ILE A 18 4.56 45.26 32.02
N ILE A 19 3.50 45.85 31.48
CA ILE A 19 2.73 45.27 30.37
C ILE A 19 3.62 45.08 29.14
N MET A 20 4.43 46.09 28.80
CA MET A 20 5.33 46.02 27.64
C MET A 20 6.37 44.90 27.81
N ILE A 21 7.00 44.79 28.98
CA ILE A 21 7.96 43.71 29.28
C ILE A 21 7.26 42.35 29.23
N ALA A 22 6.06 42.22 29.81
CA ALA A 22 5.29 40.98 29.79
C ALA A 22 4.93 40.54 28.35
N THR A 23 4.54 41.49 27.49
CA THR A 23 4.24 41.19 26.07
C THR A 23 5.48 40.76 25.28
N ILE A 24 6.64 41.38 25.52
CA ILE A 24 7.91 41.00 24.88
C ILE A 24 8.31 39.60 25.33
N LEU A 25 8.26 39.31 26.64
CA LEU A 25 8.57 37.98 27.17
C LEU A 25 7.62 36.91 26.63
N LEU A 26 6.32 37.19 26.56
CA LEU A 26 5.33 36.25 26.02
C LEU A 26 5.56 35.98 24.54
N SER A 27 5.86 37.00 23.73
CA SER A 27 6.20 36.82 22.31
C SER A 27 7.48 36.00 22.11
N GLY A 28 8.48 36.19 22.98
CA GLY A 28 9.72 35.41 22.97
C GLY A 28 9.47 33.94 23.28
N ILE A 29 8.64 33.64 24.28
CA ILE A 29 8.26 32.27 24.63
C ILE A 29 7.50 31.60 23.48
N ILE A 30 6.54 32.30 22.87
CA ILE A 30 5.77 31.77 21.72
C ILE A 30 6.72 31.48 20.54
N ALA A 31 7.67 32.36 20.24
CA ALA A 31 8.64 32.15 19.18
C ALA A 31 9.53 30.94 19.46
N VAL A 32 10.04 30.77 20.69
CA VAL A 32 10.86 29.61 21.07
C VAL A 32 10.06 28.31 20.99
N VAL A 33 8.82 28.30 21.48
CA VAL A 33 7.94 27.13 21.39
C VAL A 33 7.61 26.81 19.93
N SER A 34 7.38 27.82 19.10
CA SER A 34 7.11 27.63 17.67
C SER A 34 8.34 27.06 16.95
N ILE A 35 9.53 27.61 17.20
CA ILE A 35 10.79 27.09 16.66
C ILE A 35 11.04 25.66 17.16
N TYR A 36 10.76 25.37 18.43
CA TYR A 36 10.90 24.03 18.99
C TYR A 36 9.94 23.04 18.35
N ILE A 37 8.64 23.36 18.23
CA ILE A 37 7.64 22.52 17.56
C ILE A 37 8.00 22.35 16.08
N SER A 38 8.37 23.42 15.37
CA SER A 38 8.85 23.33 13.99
C SER A 38 10.10 22.46 13.89
N SER A 39 11.05 22.57 14.84
CA SER A 39 12.24 21.72 14.85
C SER A 39 11.91 20.25 15.13
N LEU A 40 10.92 19.95 15.98
CA LEU A 40 10.44 18.60 16.20
C LEU A 40 9.78 18.04 14.93
N TYR A 41 8.97 18.86 14.27
CA TYR A 41 8.31 18.54 13.00
C TYR A 41 9.34 18.28 11.89
N TYR A 42 10.30 19.19 11.69
CA TYR A 42 11.37 19.06 10.70
C TYR A 42 12.35 17.93 11.04
N ARG A 43 12.61 17.63 12.32
CA ARG A 43 13.48 16.51 12.73
C ARG A 43 12.84 15.14 12.48
N GLU A 44 11.51 15.05 12.52
CA GLU A 44 10.80 13.85 12.04
C GLU A 44 10.83 13.75 10.51
N GLU A 45 10.73 14.87 9.79
CA GLU A 45 10.70 14.88 8.31
C GLU A 45 12.08 14.66 7.67
N SER A 46 13.16 15.09 8.34
CA SER A 46 14.53 15.08 7.81
C SER A 46 15.30 13.78 8.05
N ALA A 47 14.71 12.80 8.72
CA ALA A 47 15.25 11.44 8.69
C ALA A 47 15.05 10.89 7.28
N LYS A 48 16.11 10.90 6.46
CA LYS A 48 16.12 10.19 5.18
C LYS A 48 15.82 8.72 5.48
N MET A 49 14.59 8.31 5.23
CA MET A 49 14.16 6.94 5.41
C MET A 49 14.74 6.11 4.27
N ASN A 50 15.40 5.02 4.61
CA ASN A 50 15.77 4.03 3.62
C ASN A 50 14.61 3.04 3.48
N PHE A 51 14.15 2.81 2.26
CA PHE A 51 13.00 1.95 2.02
C PHE A 51 13.45 0.66 1.32
N LEU A 52 13.14 -0.47 1.96
CA LEU A 52 13.14 -1.76 1.30
C LEU A 52 11.79 -1.95 0.62
N LEU A 53 11.79 -1.88 -0.71
CA LEU A 53 10.61 -2.09 -1.52
C LEU A 53 10.68 -3.46 -2.17
N LYS A 54 9.68 -4.27 -1.84
CA LYS A 54 9.54 -5.61 -2.38
C LYS A 54 8.55 -5.60 -3.52
N PHE A 55 8.96 -6.22 -4.62
CA PHE A 55 8.11 -6.51 -5.76
C PHE A 55 7.70 -7.97 -5.69
N ILE A 56 6.42 -8.25 -5.49
CA ILE A 56 5.88 -9.59 -5.72
C ILE A 56 5.30 -9.60 -7.14
N GLY A 57 6.09 -10.06 -8.11
CA GLY A 57 5.59 -10.24 -9.47
C GLY A 57 6.61 -10.95 -10.34
N GLN A 58 6.34 -12.21 -10.70
CA GLN A 58 7.21 -12.98 -11.59
C GLN A 58 7.35 -12.36 -12.99
N LYS A 59 6.39 -11.56 -13.45
CA LYS A 59 6.25 -11.24 -14.87
C LYS A 59 5.52 -9.93 -15.21
N TRP A 60 5.14 -9.13 -14.21
CA TRP A 60 4.48 -7.85 -14.48
C TRP A 60 5.55 -6.84 -14.92
N GLN A 61 5.65 -6.62 -16.23
CA GLN A 61 6.63 -5.71 -16.83
C GLN A 61 6.50 -4.27 -16.31
N ARG A 62 5.32 -3.90 -15.80
CA ARG A 62 5.03 -2.72 -14.98
C ARG A 62 4.04 -3.12 -13.90
N GLY A 63 4.33 -2.84 -12.65
CA GLY A 63 3.44 -3.11 -11.51
C GLY A 63 3.70 -2.11 -10.41
N PHE A 64 2.84 -2.07 -9.39
CA PHE A 64 2.90 -1.03 -8.35
C PHE A 64 4.29 -0.85 -7.73
N GLY A 65 5.02 -1.94 -7.50
CA GLY A 65 6.40 -1.86 -6.99
C GLY A 65 7.34 -1.07 -7.90
N HIS A 66 7.19 -1.22 -9.23
CA HIS A 66 8.08 -0.61 -10.22
C HIS A 66 7.88 0.88 -10.28
N ASP A 67 6.62 1.29 -10.34
CA ASP A 67 6.27 2.70 -10.39
C ASP A 67 6.60 3.36 -9.04
N LEU A 68 6.39 2.66 -7.92
CA LEU A 68 6.78 3.17 -6.60
C LEU A 68 8.29 3.31 -6.45
N ALA A 69 9.08 2.33 -6.92
CA ALA A 69 10.54 2.43 -6.87
C ALA A 69 11.03 3.65 -7.66
N ASN A 70 10.48 3.87 -8.86
CA ASN A 70 10.82 5.05 -9.65
C ASN A 70 10.43 6.34 -8.93
N ARG A 71 9.19 6.44 -8.42
CA ARG A 71 8.71 7.59 -7.67
C ARG A 71 9.58 7.91 -6.46
N LEU A 72 9.97 6.90 -5.68
CA LEU A 72 10.78 7.11 -4.48
C LEU A 72 12.23 7.48 -4.82
N VAL A 73 12.80 6.91 -5.88
CA VAL A 73 14.12 7.30 -6.37
C VAL A 73 14.11 8.76 -6.84
N ASP A 74 13.06 9.18 -7.55
CA ASP A 74 12.88 10.55 -8.04
C ASP A 74 12.67 11.55 -6.89
N ASP A 75 11.98 11.12 -5.83
CA ASP A 75 11.84 11.85 -4.55
C ASP A 75 13.16 11.89 -3.74
N GLY A 76 14.24 11.25 -4.19
CA GLY A 76 15.57 11.29 -3.59
C GLY A 76 15.82 10.26 -2.47
N PHE A 77 14.95 9.27 -2.32
CA PHE A 77 15.15 8.18 -1.37
C PHE A 77 16.18 7.18 -1.86
N ILE A 78 16.85 6.50 -0.92
CA ILE A 78 17.61 5.28 -1.23
C ILE A 78 16.62 4.12 -1.28
N VAL A 79 16.51 3.50 -2.44
CA VAL A 79 15.57 2.41 -2.72
C VAL A 79 16.33 1.11 -2.90
N PHE A 80 15.95 0.10 -2.13
CA PHE A 80 16.32 -1.29 -2.38
C PHE A 80 15.13 -2.00 -3.02
N ALA A 81 15.23 -2.28 -4.31
CA ALA A 81 14.21 -2.95 -5.11
C ALA A 81 14.48 -4.46 -5.15
N GLY A 82 13.77 -5.22 -4.31
CA GLY A 82 13.82 -6.68 -4.32
C GLY A 82 13.04 -7.25 -5.50
N VAL A 83 13.71 -7.97 -6.41
CA VAL A 83 13.15 -8.53 -7.65
C VAL A 83 13.31 -10.05 -7.69
N LEU A 84 12.29 -10.75 -8.19
CA LEU A 84 12.34 -12.21 -8.29
C LEU A 84 13.28 -12.71 -9.38
N ASN A 85 13.35 -11.99 -10.50
CA ASN A 85 14.26 -12.30 -11.61
C ASN A 85 15.13 -11.08 -11.87
N PHE A 86 16.38 -11.16 -11.45
CA PHE A 86 17.37 -10.10 -11.61
C PHE A 86 17.57 -9.67 -13.06
N ASP A 87 17.43 -10.60 -14.01
CA ASP A 87 17.57 -10.35 -15.44
C ASP A 87 16.23 -10.15 -16.16
N GLY A 88 15.14 -10.04 -15.40
CA GLY A 88 13.83 -9.69 -15.93
C GLY A 88 13.81 -8.26 -16.46
N LYS A 89 12.96 -8.01 -17.47
CA LYS A 89 12.82 -6.70 -18.14
C LYS A 89 12.70 -5.52 -17.17
N GLY A 90 11.82 -5.59 -16.18
CA GLY A 90 11.63 -4.52 -15.19
C GLY A 90 12.86 -4.30 -14.28
N ALA A 91 13.59 -5.36 -13.95
CA ALA A 91 14.84 -5.24 -13.19
C ALA A 91 15.95 -4.60 -14.04
N CYS A 92 16.04 -4.96 -15.32
CA CYS A 92 16.94 -4.30 -16.28
C CYS A 92 16.59 -2.82 -16.46
N GLU A 93 15.30 -2.48 -16.62
CA GLU A 93 14.84 -1.09 -16.73
C GLU A 93 15.26 -0.25 -15.51
N LEU A 94 15.06 -0.77 -14.29
CA LEU A 94 15.52 -0.11 -13.06
C LEU A 94 17.04 0.05 -13.01
N ARG A 95 17.81 -1.02 -13.31
CA ARG A 95 19.29 -0.98 -13.30
C ARG A 95 19.85 -0.01 -14.35
N ASN A 96 19.25 0.05 -15.54
CA ASN A 96 19.70 0.91 -16.64
C ASN A 96 19.59 2.41 -16.34
N ARG A 97 18.78 2.81 -15.35
CA ARG A 97 18.76 4.20 -14.88
C ARG A 97 20.09 4.64 -14.27
N ASN A 98 20.91 3.69 -13.80
CA ASN A 98 22.24 3.92 -13.22
C ASN A 98 22.27 5.03 -12.15
N LEU A 99 21.28 5.00 -11.24
CA LEU A 99 21.11 6.00 -10.19
C LEU A 99 21.75 5.52 -8.89
N ARG A 100 22.53 6.39 -8.25
CA ARG A 100 23.28 6.07 -7.01
C ARG A 100 22.38 5.71 -5.82
N ASN A 101 21.11 6.11 -5.86
CA ASN A 101 20.12 5.86 -4.82
C ASN A 101 19.14 4.72 -5.17
N LEU A 102 19.44 3.92 -6.20
CA LEU A 102 18.65 2.75 -6.58
C LEU A 102 19.51 1.48 -6.58
N ASN A 103 19.17 0.55 -5.69
CA ASN A 103 19.83 -0.74 -5.55
C ASN A 103 18.84 -1.85 -5.91
N VAL A 104 19.12 -2.62 -6.96
CA VAL A 104 18.29 -3.78 -7.33
C VAL A 104 18.88 -5.02 -6.69
N VAL A 105 18.04 -5.83 -6.04
CA VAL A 105 18.46 -7.00 -5.25
C VAL A 105 17.65 -8.23 -5.67
N GLN A 106 18.32 -9.33 -6.00
CA GLN A 106 17.67 -10.62 -6.24
C GLN A 106 17.02 -11.12 -4.94
N LEU A 107 15.71 -11.40 -4.97
CA LEU A 107 14.94 -11.81 -3.80
C LEU A 107 13.77 -12.73 -4.18
N ASN A 108 13.94 -14.02 -3.94
CA ASN A 108 12.87 -15.00 -3.88
C ASN A 108 12.54 -15.36 -2.42
N LEU A 109 11.31 -15.06 -2.00
CA LEU A 109 10.85 -15.35 -0.64
C LEU A 109 10.72 -16.84 -0.30
N THR A 110 10.72 -17.71 -1.30
CA THR A 110 10.69 -19.16 -1.06
C THR A 110 12.09 -19.73 -0.83
N LYS A 111 13.12 -18.89 -0.87
CA LYS A 111 14.53 -19.26 -0.71
C LYS A 111 15.14 -18.47 0.43
N ALA A 112 15.46 -19.16 1.53
CA ALA A 112 16.01 -18.53 2.72
C ALA A 112 17.34 -17.81 2.45
N ASP A 113 18.21 -18.38 1.62
CA ASP A 113 19.51 -17.77 1.31
C ASP A 113 19.39 -16.43 0.56
N GLU A 114 18.40 -16.29 -0.32
CA GLU A 114 18.12 -15.02 -1.00
C GLU A 114 17.53 -13.98 -0.03
N ILE A 115 16.73 -14.41 0.94
CA ILE A 115 16.23 -13.53 2.02
C ILE A 115 17.39 -13.03 2.88
N ASP A 116 18.25 -13.93 3.35
CA ASP A 116 19.36 -13.57 4.24
C ASP A 116 20.33 -12.59 3.57
N LYS A 117 20.63 -12.81 2.29
CA LYS A 117 21.45 -11.87 1.49
C LYS A 117 20.80 -10.50 1.38
N ALA A 118 19.50 -10.44 1.09
CA ALA A 118 18.78 -9.17 0.99
C ALA A 118 18.76 -8.42 2.33
N VAL A 119 18.53 -9.13 3.44
CA VAL A 119 18.57 -8.55 4.80
C VAL A 119 19.96 -8.00 5.11
N ALA A 120 21.03 -8.75 4.82
CA ALA A 120 22.40 -8.29 5.03
C ALA A 120 22.67 -6.96 4.30
N ILE A 121 22.41 -6.91 2.99
CA ILE A 121 22.61 -5.71 2.15
C ILE A 121 21.86 -4.49 2.72
N VAL A 122 20.61 -4.68 3.12
CA VAL A 122 19.76 -3.58 3.61
C VAL A 122 20.19 -3.14 5.00
N SER A 123 20.48 -4.10 5.89
CA SER A 123 20.84 -3.83 7.30
C SER A 123 22.17 -3.09 7.43
N GLU A 124 23.13 -3.32 6.52
CA GLU A 124 24.38 -2.57 6.47
C GLU A 124 24.18 -1.09 6.13
N GLN A 125 23.14 -0.77 5.36
CA GLN A 125 22.93 0.56 4.79
C GLN A 125 21.78 1.33 5.45
N CYS A 126 21.01 0.71 6.36
CA CYS A 126 19.79 1.28 6.93
C CYS A 126 19.76 1.21 8.46
N ALA A 127 19.28 2.29 9.09
CA ALA A 127 19.08 2.33 10.54
C ALA A 127 17.75 1.64 10.95
N ALA A 128 17.66 1.25 12.22
CA ALA A 128 16.56 0.44 12.80
C ALA A 128 15.18 1.14 12.93
N LYS A 129 14.98 2.33 12.34
CA LYS A 129 13.67 3.00 12.32
C LYS A 129 13.05 2.87 10.94
N GLY A 130 11.83 2.34 10.87
CA GLY A 130 11.19 2.06 9.60
C GLY A 130 9.67 2.00 9.67
N ARG A 131 9.08 1.76 8.51
CA ARG A 131 7.65 1.56 8.32
C ARG A 131 7.44 0.35 7.42
N ILE A 132 6.34 -0.36 7.63
CA ILE A 132 5.95 -1.50 6.84
C ILE A 132 4.67 -1.13 6.10
N VAL A 133 4.69 -1.25 4.77
CA VAL A 133 3.52 -1.05 3.92
C VAL A 133 3.28 -2.34 3.14
N ASN A 134 2.21 -3.04 3.50
CA ASN A 134 1.81 -4.28 2.84
C ASN A 134 0.73 -4.00 1.78
N VAL A 135 0.86 -4.60 0.60
CA VAL A 135 -0.15 -4.49 -0.46
C VAL A 135 -1.04 -5.73 -0.46
N SER A 136 -2.27 -5.59 0.03
CA SER A 136 -3.32 -6.61 -0.02
C SER A 136 -4.09 -6.51 -1.34
N SER A 137 -5.42 -6.50 -1.28
CA SER A 137 -6.39 -6.31 -2.35
C SER A 137 -7.75 -6.18 -1.69
N VAL A 138 -8.69 -5.50 -2.33
CA VAL A 138 -10.10 -5.51 -1.90
C VAL A 138 -10.72 -6.91 -1.85
N ARG A 139 -10.10 -7.88 -2.52
CA ARG A 139 -10.41 -9.32 -2.44
C ARG A 139 -10.16 -9.94 -1.06
N GLY A 140 -9.45 -9.27 -0.15
CA GLY A 140 -9.41 -9.67 1.26
C GLY A 140 -10.70 -9.34 2.03
N ARG A 141 -11.53 -8.43 1.50
CA ARG A 141 -12.74 -7.94 2.16
C ARG A 141 -14.04 -8.51 1.61
N PHE A 142 -14.11 -8.76 0.31
CA PHE A 142 -15.31 -9.30 -0.31
C PHE A 142 -15.01 -10.42 -1.31
N PRO A 143 -15.86 -11.46 -1.34
CA PRO A 143 -15.63 -12.64 -2.13
C PRO A 143 -15.94 -12.41 -3.61
N TRP A 144 -15.33 -13.27 -4.41
CA TRP A 144 -15.51 -13.37 -5.84
C TRP A 144 -15.42 -14.83 -6.33
N PRO A 145 -16.48 -15.39 -6.92
CA PRO A 145 -16.46 -16.77 -7.38
C PRO A 145 -15.25 -17.10 -8.26
N GLY A 146 -14.63 -18.26 -8.04
CA GLY A 146 -13.41 -18.70 -8.74
C GLY A 146 -12.07 -18.22 -8.12
N TYR A 147 -12.07 -17.34 -7.12
CA TYR A 147 -10.86 -16.78 -6.50
C TYR A 147 -10.71 -17.14 -5.02
N SER A 148 -11.32 -18.24 -4.57
CA SER A 148 -11.38 -18.62 -3.14
C SER A 148 -10.02 -18.65 -2.46
N THR A 149 -9.02 -19.30 -3.06
CA THR A 149 -7.66 -19.39 -2.54
C THR A 149 -6.95 -18.03 -2.52
N TYR A 150 -7.22 -17.18 -3.51
CA TYR A 150 -6.70 -15.82 -3.55
C TYR A 150 -7.27 -14.97 -2.40
N HIS A 151 -8.58 -15.06 -2.10
CA HIS A 151 -9.16 -14.35 -0.95
C HIS A 151 -8.51 -14.77 0.36
N VAL A 152 -8.33 -16.07 0.57
CA VAL A 152 -7.66 -16.59 1.79
C VAL A 152 -6.28 -15.96 1.95
N SER A 153 -5.50 -15.87 0.86
CA SER A 153 -4.17 -15.25 0.91
C SER A 153 -4.21 -13.76 1.26
N LYS A 154 -5.22 -13.02 0.78
CA LYS A 154 -5.34 -11.57 0.99
C LYS A 154 -5.96 -11.22 2.34
N ALA A 155 -7.02 -11.89 2.75
CA ALA A 155 -7.59 -11.78 4.09
C ALA A 155 -6.58 -12.20 5.18
N GLY A 156 -5.81 -13.27 4.92
CA GLY A 156 -4.72 -13.70 5.79
C GLY A 156 -3.63 -12.63 5.93
N MET A 157 -3.22 -11.99 4.82
CA MET A 157 -2.26 -10.90 4.84
C MET A 157 -2.76 -9.67 5.60
N GLU A 158 -4.05 -9.33 5.49
CA GLU A 158 -4.67 -8.23 6.25
C GLU A 158 -4.66 -8.52 7.74
N THR A 159 -5.07 -9.73 8.14
CA THR A 159 -5.07 -10.17 9.54
C THR A 159 -3.65 -10.21 10.11
N MET A 160 -2.70 -10.77 9.37
CA MET A 160 -1.28 -10.77 9.74
C MET A 160 -0.75 -9.35 9.93
N SER A 161 -1.14 -8.41 9.05
CA SER A 161 -0.71 -7.02 9.15
C SER A 161 -1.31 -6.28 10.34
N ASP A 162 -2.54 -6.62 10.75
CA ASP A 162 -3.15 -6.10 11.97
C ASP A 162 -2.42 -6.60 13.22
N SER A 163 -2.13 -7.90 13.32
CA SER A 163 -1.34 -8.45 14.43
C SER A 163 0.06 -7.83 14.49
N LEU A 164 0.74 -7.79 13.34
CA LEU A 164 2.09 -7.22 13.24
C LEU A 164 2.11 -5.75 13.66
N ARG A 165 1.05 -4.98 13.35
CA ARG A 165 0.95 -3.58 13.79
C ARG A 165 1.00 -3.46 15.31
N LEU A 166 0.28 -4.32 16.02
CA LEU A 166 0.25 -4.32 17.49
C LEU A 166 1.60 -4.74 18.06
N GLU A 167 2.21 -5.80 17.51
CA GLU A 167 3.53 -6.29 17.92
C GLU A 167 4.62 -5.23 17.72
N MET A 168 4.52 -4.45 16.65
CA MET A 168 5.50 -3.45 16.25
C MET A 168 5.40 -2.11 17.01
N MET A 169 4.30 -1.88 17.75
CA MET A 169 4.07 -0.63 18.50
C MET A 169 5.22 -0.29 19.45
N LYS A 170 5.74 -1.29 20.19
CA LYS A 170 6.85 -1.09 21.15
C LYS A 170 8.11 -0.56 20.47
N PHE A 171 8.32 -0.88 19.20
CA PHE A 171 9.49 -0.47 18.43
C PHE A 171 9.26 0.84 17.67
N GLY A 172 8.06 1.44 17.77
CA GLY A 172 7.70 2.64 17.03
C GLY A 172 7.57 2.43 15.52
N ILE A 173 7.47 1.17 15.05
CA ILE A 173 7.33 0.83 13.64
C ILE A 173 5.85 0.85 13.28
N LYS A 174 5.50 1.67 12.27
CA LYS A 174 4.12 1.80 11.76
C LYS A 174 3.89 0.76 10.67
N VAL A 175 2.74 0.08 10.73
CA VAL A 175 2.33 -0.92 9.74
C VAL A 175 1.04 -0.48 9.08
N ALA A 176 1.05 -0.28 7.77
CA ALA A 176 -0.10 0.10 6.96
C ALA A 176 -0.40 -0.95 5.89
N VAL A 177 -1.67 -1.05 5.49
CA VAL A 177 -2.13 -1.93 4.41
C VAL A 177 -2.73 -1.10 3.29
N VAL A 178 -2.30 -1.33 2.06
CA VAL A 178 -2.91 -0.78 0.86
C VAL A 178 -3.74 -1.87 0.19
N GLU A 179 -4.99 -1.56 -0.15
CA GLU A 179 -5.99 -2.50 -0.67
C GLU A 179 -6.44 -2.03 -2.06
N PRO A 180 -5.69 -2.36 -3.14
CA PRO A 180 -6.08 -1.99 -4.49
C PRO A 180 -7.35 -2.72 -4.95
N GLY A 181 -8.20 -1.98 -5.66
CA GLY A 181 -9.35 -2.46 -6.40
C GLY A 181 -8.98 -3.08 -7.75
N TRP A 182 -9.66 -2.63 -8.81
CA TRP A 182 -9.58 -3.20 -10.16
C TRP A 182 -8.53 -2.50 -11.03
N PHE A 183 -7.28 -3.00 -11.02
CA PHE A 183 -6.16 -2.41 -11.78
C PHE A 183 -5.57 -3.29 -12.91
N PRO A 184 -6.35 -4.09 -13.66
CA PRO A 184 -5.78 -4.95 -14.69
C PRO A 184 -5.10 -4.18 -15.84
N LEU A 185 -5.58 -2.98 -16.18
CA LEU A 185 -5.00 -2.15 -17.24
C LEU A 185 -3.65 -1.54 -16.82
N ALA A 186 -3.54 -1.07 -15.58
CA ALA A 186 -2.32 -0.47 -15.05
C ALA A 186 -1.20 -1.50 -14.78
N THR A 187 -1.56 -2.72 -14.38
CA THR A 187 -0.59 -3.74 -13.93
C THR A 187 -0.34 -4.85 -14.95
N ALA A 188 -1.09 -4.85 -16.05
CA ALA A 188 -1.16 -5.96 -17.00
C ALA A 188 -1.56 -7.30 -16.34
N ALA A 189 -2.26 -7.28 -15.19
CA ALA A 189 -2.65 -8.46 -14.42
C ALA A 189 -3.46 -9.49 -15.23
N ILE A 190 -4.16 -9.03 -16.27
CA ILE A 190 -5.00 -9.83 -17.17
C ILE A 190 -4.52 -9.61 -18.62
N SER A 191 -3.21 -9.67 -18.84
CA SER A 191 -2.64 -9.62 -20.19
C SER A 191 -3.07 -10.84 -21.03
N ILE A 192 -2.91 -10.75 -22.35
CA ILE A 192 -3.17 -11.87 -23.27
C ILE A 192 -2.32 -13.09 -22.88
N GLU A 193 -1.02 -12.91 -22.61
CA GLU A 193 -0.13 -13.99 -22.15
C GLU A 193 -0.65 -14.65 -20.86
N THR A 194 -1.16 -13.83 -19.92
CA THR A 194 -1.74 -14.36 -18.68
C THR A 194 -3.01 -15.16 -18.97
N CYS A 195 -3.87 -14.66 -19.85
CA CYS A 195 -5.08 -15.36 -20.26
C CYS A 195 -4.74 -16.70 -20.93
N GLU A 196 -3.78 -16.74 -21.84
CA GLU A 196 -3.36 -17.99 -22.51
C GLU A 196 -2.84 -19.03 -21.53
N ARG A 197 -2.03 -18.60 -20.55
CA ARG A 197 -1.55 -19.49 -19.48
C ARG A 197 -2.70 -20.03 -18.64
N VAL A 198 -3.60 -19.17 -18.18
CA VAL A 198 -4.77 -19.60 -17.38
C VAL A 198 -5.65 -20.56 -18.20
N LYS A 199 -5.83 -20.31 -19.50
CA LYS A 199 -6.58 -21.23 -20.37
C LYS A 199 -5.95 -22.62 -20.37
N LYS A 200 -4.62 -22.68 -20.56
CA LYS A 200 -3.88 -23.94 -20.54
C LYS A 200 -4.03 -24.65 -19.20
N ASP A 201 -3.85 -23.93 -18.09
CA ASP A 201 -4.02 -24.48 -16.74
C ASP A 201 -5.45 -25.03 -16.55
N CYS A 202 -6.48 -24.32 -17.02
CA CYS A 202 -7.87 -24.79 -16.99
C CYS A 202 -8.09 -26.04 -17.86
N GLU A 203 -7.50 -26.11 -19.05
CA GLU A 203 -7.60 -27.28 -19.94
C GLU A 203 -6.95 -28.52 -19.33
N GLU A 204 -5.78 -28.37 -18.70
CA GLU A 204 -5.07 -29.43 -17.99
C GLU A 204 -5.89 -29.92 -16.78
N GLN A 205 -6.36 -29.00 -15.93
CA GLN A 205 -7.22 -29.33 -14.80
C GLN A 205 -8.50 -30.05 -15.22
N TRP A 206 -9.15 -29.60 -16.31
CA TRP A 206 -10.33 -30.26 -16.82
C TRP A 206 -10.05 -31.67 -17.33
N LYS A 207 -8.90 -31.88 -17.98
CA LYS A 207 -8.49 -33.21 -18.46
C LYS A 207 -8.25 -34.18 -17.30
N GLU A 208 -7.59 -33.71 -16.25
CA GLU A 208 -7.21 -34.49 -15.06
C GLU A 208 -8.37 -34.70 -14.07
N ALA A 209 -9.42 -33.88 -14.14
CA ALA A 209 -10.60 -34.01 -13.30
C ALA A 209 -11.27 -35.39 -13.44
N SER A 210 -11.78 -35.92 -12.33
CA SER A 210 -12.56 -37.15 -12.33
C SER A 210 -13.86 -36.98 -13.12
N GLU A 211 -14.42 -38.09 -13.63
CA GLU A 211 -15.71 -38.06 -14.33
C GLU A 211 -16.85 -37.53 -13.45
N GLU A 212 -16.79 -37.76 -12.13
CA GLU A 212 -17.73 -37.18 -11.19
C GLU A 212 -17.67 -35.65 -11.19
N ILE A 213 -16.47 -35.06 -11.12
CA ILE A 213 -16.28 -33.60 -11.15
C ILE A 213 -16.71 -33.03 -12.49
N LYS A 214 -16.32 -33.68 -13.60
CA LYS A 214 -16.74 -33.24 -14.94
C LYS A 214 -18.26 -33.24 -15.09
N ARG A 215 -18.94 -34.25 -14.55
CA ARG A 215 -20.41 -34.33 -14.53
C ARG A 215 -21.04 -33.27 -13.64
N LEU A 216 -20.50 -33.08 -12.43
CA LEU A 216 -21.05 -32.15 -11.43
C LEU A 216 -20.93 -30.68 -11.87
N TYR A 217 -19.72 -30.29 -12.29
CA TYR A 217 -19.47 -28.90 -12.69
C TYR A 217 -19.97 -28.66 -14.12
N GLY A 218 -19.78 -29.62 -15.02
CA GLY A 218 -20.03 -29.40 -16.44
C GLY A 218 -19.01 -28.45 -17.06
N ARG A 219 -18.65 -28.71 -18.33
CA ARG A 219 -17.59 -27.95 -19.01
C ARG A 219 -17.94 -26.46 -19.12
N LYS A 220 -19.20 -26.13 -19.42
CA LYS A 220 -19.64 -24.75 -19.60
C LYS A 220 -19.40 -23.90 -18.34
N TYR A 221 -19.80 -24.39 -17.17
CA TYR A 221 -19.60 -23.67 -15.91
C TYR A 221 -18.13 -23.63 -15.50
N PHE A 222 -17.36 -24.70 -15.72
CA PHE A 222 -15.94 -24.71 -15.40
C PHE A 222 -15.15 -23.66 -16.21
N PHE A 223 -15.42 -23.53 -17.51
CA PHE A 223 -14.74 -22.56 -18.37
C PHE A 223 -15.33 -21.14 -18.31
N ALA A 224 -16.54 -20.95 -17.79
CA ALA A 224 -17.18 -19.65 -17.67
C ALA A 224 -16.30 -18.59 -16.96
N TRP A 225 -15.51 -19.02 -15.95
CA TRP A 225 -14.61 -18.13 -15.21
C TRP A 225 -13.45 -17.62 -16.06
N TYR A 226 -12.89 -18.50 -16.89
CA TYR A 226 -11.87 -18.12 -17.86
C TYR A 226 -12.44 -17.16 -18.91
N ASP A 227 -13.63 -17.47 -19.44
CA ASP A 227 -14.29 -16.65 -20.45
C ASP A 227 -14.60 -15.25 -19.91
N GLU A 228 -15.04 -15.15 -18.65
CA GLU A 228 -15.32 -13.88 -17.99
C GLU A 228 -14.06 -13.06 -17.70
N MET A 229 -12.98 -13.71 -17.25
CA MET A 229 -11.68 -13.06 -17.11
C MET A 229 -11.19 -12.50 -18.46
N LEU A 230 -11.31 -13.30 -19.52
CA LEU A 230 -10.90 -12.92 -20.87
C LEU A 230 -11.74 -11.76 -21.42
N ALA A 231 -13.05 -11.76 -21.17
CA ALA A 231 -13.97 -10.69 -21.56
C ALA A 231 -13.66 -9.37 -20.84
N ASN A 232 -13.27 -9.43 -19.57
CA ASN A 232 -12.97 -8.27 -18.75
C ASN A 232 -11.54 -7.74 -18.87
N ARG A 233 -10.67 -8.34 -19.70
CA ARG A 233 -9.26 -7.94 -19.85
C ARG A 233 -9.09 -6.47 -20.26
N ASN A 234 -10.02 -5.98 -21.08
CA ASN A 234 -10.04 -4.63 -21.63
C ASN A 234 -11.19 -3.80 -21.03
N ASP A 235 -11.64 -4.15 -19.83
CA ASP A 235 -12.71 -3.43 -19.16
C ASP A 235 -12.29 -1.98 -18.92
N THR A 236 -12.87 -1.05 -19.67
CA THR A 236 -12.58 0.39 -19.60
C THR A 236 -13.03 1.03 -18.29
N ARG A 237 -13.81 0.32 -17.47
CA ARG A 237 -14.14 0.75 -16.11
C ARG A 237 -12.95 0.61 -15.15
N ALA A 238 -11.94 -0.19 -15.51
CA ALA A 238 -10.72 -0.36 -14.73
C ALA A 238 -9.86 0.90 -14.72
N ALA A 239 -9.13 1.12 -13.63
CA ALA A 239 -8.14 2.17 -13.53
C ALA A 239 -6.99 1.90 -14.52
N SER A 240 -6.76 2.89 -15.38
CA SER A 240 -5.70 2.89 -16.39
C SER A 240 -4.33 3.31 -15.84
N SER A 241 -4.30 3.88 -14.64
CA SER A 241 -3.08 4.36 -13.98
C SER A 241 -2.88 3.70 -12.62
N SER A 242 -1.63 3.38 -12.30
CA SER A 242 -1.20 2.91 -10.98
C SER A 242 -1.08 4.04 -9.96
N GLU A 243 -1.03 5.31 -10.40
CA GLU A 243 -0.78 6.48 -9.55
C GLU A 243 -1.61 6.52 -8.27
N PRO A 244 -2.94 6.24 -8.25
CA PRO A 244 -3.70 6.26 -7.00
C PRO A 244 -3.18 5.27 -5.95
N VAL A 245 -2.65 4.13 -6.37
CA VAL A 245 -2.02 3.13 -5.49
C VAL A 245 -0.65 3.62 -5.05
N ILE A 246 0.13 4.21 -5.96
CA ILE A 246 1.44 4.77 -5.65
C ILE A 246 1.31 5.90 -4.62
N ASP A 247 0.38 6.83 -4.81
CA ASP A 247 0.12 7.93 -3.88
C ASP A 247 -0.31 7.41 -2.50
N ALA A 248 -1.15 6.37 -2.45
CA ALA A 248 -1.51 5.73 -1.17
C ALA A 248 -0.29 5.09 -0.48
N MET A 249 0.59 4.42 -1.23
CA MET A 249 1.82 3.86 -0.69
C MET A 249 2.78 4.96 -0.23
N VAL A 250 2.94 6.04 -0.99
CA VAL A 250 3.78 7.19 -0.64
C VAL A 250 3.24 7.89 0.62
N ASP A 251 1.93 8.10 0.74
CA ASP A 251 1.32 8.65 1.96
C ASP A 251 1.59 7.74 3.17
N ALA A 252 1.39 6.43 3.03
CA ALA A 252 1.68 5.47 4.10
C ALA A 252 3.17 5.51 4.54
N LEU A 253 4.08 5.73 3.61
CA LEU A 253 5.52 5.81 3.86
C LEU A 253 5.95 7.16 4.45
N ARG A 254 5.35 8.28 4.03
CA ARG A 254 5.83 9.64 4.34
C ARG A 254 5.03 10.35 5.43
N ASN A 255 3.72 10.14 5.49
CA ASN A 255 2.84 10.91 6.38
C ASN A 255 3.20 10.69 7.85
N VAL A 256 3.30 11.75 8.66
CA VAL A 256 3.61 11.61 10.10
C VAL A 256 2.59 10.69 10.79
N HIS A 257 1.32 10.75 10.41
CA HIS A 257 0.24 9.92 10.96
C HIS A 257 -0.48 9.16 9.83
N PRO A 258 0.13 8.10 9.27
CA PRO A 258 -0.47 7.36 8.18
C PRO A 258 -1.72 6.63 8.67
N LYS A 259 -2.67 6.41 7.76
CA LYS A 259 -3.80 5.53 8.02
C LYS A 259 -3.29 4.09 8.19
N TYR A 260 -4.02 3.27 8.94
CA TYR A 260 -3.72 1.84 9.01
C TYR A 260 -4.12 1.08 7.75
N ARG A 261 -5.13 1.59 7.04
CA ARG A 261 -5.65 1.00 5.80
C ARG A 261 -5.93 2.06 4.75
N TYR A 262 -5.53 1.78 3.52
CA TYR A 262 -5.74 2.58 2.34
C TYR A 262 -6.52 1.79 1.32
N LEU A 263 -7.82 2.06 1.25
CA LEU A 263 -8.69 1.49 0.22
C LEU A 263 -8.56 2.35 -1.03
N VAL A 264 -8.06 1.75 -2.12
CA VAL A 264 -7.85 2.48 -3.38
C VAL A 264 -8.84 1.94 -4.40
N ASP A 265 -9.76 2.81 -4.81
CA ASP A 265 -10.70 2.47 -5.89
C ASP A 265 -9.92 2.28 -7.19
N GLY A 266 -10.26 1.22 -7.92
CA GLY A 266 -9.65 0.90 -9.19
C GLY A 266 -10.59 1.17 -10.35
N GLY A 267 -11.54 2.10 -10.25
CA GLY A 267 -12.49 2.34 -11.33
C GLY A 267 -13.79 3.02 -10.90
N GLN A 268 -14.87 2.81 -11.67
CA GLN A 268 -16.24 3.25 -11.35
C GLN A 268 -16.86 2.46 -10.17
N GLY A 269 -16.14 2.36 -9.05
CA GLY A 269 -16.50 1.59 -7.86
C GLY A 269 -16.43 0.07 -8.05
N TYR A 270 -16.51 -0.69 -6.95
CA TYR A 270 -16.46 -2.17 -6.96
C TYR A 270 -17.70 -2.86 -7.57
N ASN A 271 -18.48 -2.16 -8.42
CA ASN A 271 -19.69 -2.68 -9.04
C ASN A 271 -19.34 -3.54 -10.24
N ILE A 272 -19.46 -4.85 -10.11
CA ILE A 272 -19.22 -5.78 -11.21
C ILE A 272 -20.36 -6.80 -11.25
N ASP A 273 -20.98 -6.87 -12.42
CA ASP A 273 -22.14 -7.72 -12.73
C ASP A 273 -21.66 -9.07 -13.29
N PHE A 274 -21.84 -10.14 -12.52
CA PHE A 274 -21.36 -11.50 -12.83
C PHE A 274 -22.43 -12.29 -13.60
N ARG A 275 -22.47 -12.05 -14.91
CA ARG A 275 -23.52 -12.57 -15.78
C ARG A 275 -23.45 -14.07 -16.02
N ALA A 276 -22.27 -14.68 -15.90
CA ALA A 276 -22.07 -16.08 -16.25
C ALA A 276 -22.76 -17.07 -15.28
N VAL A 277 -23.08 -16.63 -14.06
CA VAL A 277 -23.69 -17.44 -12.99
C VAL A 277 -24.90 -16.77 -12.33
N GLY A 278 -25.44 -15.72 -12.94
CA GLY A 278 -26.61 -15.00 -12.39
C GLY A 278 -26.34 -14.25 -11.08
N LEU A 279 -25.08 -13.91 -10.79
CA LEU A 279 -24.70 -13.22 -9.56
C LEU A 279 -24.50 -11.73 -9.78
N LYS A 280 -25.15 -10.90 -8.96
CA LYS A 280 -24.90 -9.45 -8.94
C LYS A 280 -24.21 -9.08 -7.64
N ILE A 281 -22.98 -8.56 -7.75
CA ILE A 281 -22.20 -8.10 -6.61
C ILE A 281 -22.12 -6.57 -6.67
N SER A 282 -22.76 -5.89 -5.71
CA SER A 282 -22.73 -4.43 -5.60
C SER A 282 -21.80 -3.98 -4.47
N SER A 283 -21.00 -2.96 -4.78
CA SER A 283 -20.06 -2.33 -3.85
C SER A 283 -20.72 -1.50 -2.76
N GLN A 284 -21.97 -1.07 -2.97
CA GLN A 284 -22.64 -0.10 -2.08
C GLN A 284 -23.22 -0.73 -0.81
N HIS A 285 -23.47 -2.04 -0.80
CA HIS A 285 -24.16 -2.71 0.31
C HIS A 285 -23.42 -3.91 0.91
N PHE A 286 -22.22 -4.24 0.43
CA PHE A 286 -21.46 -5.42 0.89
C PHE A 286 -22.31 -6.71 0.87
N SER A 287 -23.30 -6.80 -0.03
CA SER A 287 -24.25 -7.91 -0.12
C SER A 287 -24.07 -8.64 -1.44
N VAL A 288 -23.97 -9.97 -1.37
CA VAL A 288 -24.08 -10.85 -2.56
C VAL A 288 -25.56 -11.14 -2.73
N ASP A 289 -26.17 -10.62 -3.80
CA ASP A 289 -27.54 -10.98 -4.13
C ASP A 289 -27.51 -12.16 -5.11
N MET A 290 -27.90 -13.34 -4.63
CA MET A 290 -28.02 -14.55 -5.44
C MET A 290 -29.44 -14.62 -5.99
N HIS A 291 -29.65 -14.15 -7.22
CA HIS A 291 -30.89 -14.42 -7.91
C HIS A 291 -30.75 -15.73 -8.69
N ASN A 292 -31.49 -16.75 -8.26
CA ASN A 292 -31.63 -17.99 -9.02
C ASN A 292 -32.37 -17.65 -10.33
N HIS A 293 -31.67 -17.76 -11.47
CA HIS A 293 -32.29 -17.79 -12.80
C HIS A 293 -32.06 -19.16 -13.44
#